data_AF-A0AAC9HEY9-F1
#
_entry.id   AF-A0AAC9HEY9-F1
#
_cell.length_a   1.000
_cell.length_b   1.000
_cell.length_c   1.000
_cell.angle_alpha   90.00
_cell.angle_beta   90.00
_cell.angle_gamma   90.00
#
_symmetry.space_group_name_H-M   'P 1'
#
loop_
_entity.id
_entity.type
_entity.pdbx_description
1 polymer ?
#
loop_
_entity_poly.entity_id
_entity_poly.type
_entity_poly.pdbx_seq_one_letter_code
_entity_poly.pdbx_strand_id
1 'polypeptide(L)'
;MNKGSSYRQPIFCWQGPLYLVEGDGGWRVGLSHNPGLDQTFWLQRGYRQFEVLTPPLPLGAAVFLHDLVAGYLATGGQRVTRGGIMEMLARGRARMGLKPWTPVEKVAAQPLPPPPAEELALVRHTLAGRVLWREELARALAERRLGVHTPLEDLCHWLYLEGEIKLLPGVGYDPDGRPRCRRCGQATGLLKVNCAACSREDCLLCEECLAMGQSRRCRPLYARPWPFAAGSPARPAAVVRPLLRFDLTPAQADAYREAEGFASQDKEKECLLWAACGAGKTEVAYGAIAAALARGRKVLYACPRKEVIRELHPRLQAVWPGLRIQALYGGSQGKYGEADLILTTTHQALRFYRRFDLVILDEVDAFPLAGDPMLYYAVERARREHGQILWLTATPPPEMVARVRKGKLAVIYLPARYHGHPLPEPEFVREPFLRPPGTGPLPRSMVNCINTTLGAGLQLLLFVPAVSLVEGVAAWLLDSWPGQAPGGAWVRGCHAAHPRREEVIAAFRRGEFPVLVTTTVMERGVTIPRLNVLVLYAEEGRVFTASTLVQIAGRAGRSAAYPTGRVWFIGRHLSPAIAEAARQIREFNRLARRRGYLTR
;
A
#
# COMPACT_ATOMS: atom_id res chain seq x y z
N MET A 1 3.45 4.01 -35.40
CA MET A 1 4.09 5.30 -35.10
C MET A 1 3.02 6.34 -34.93
N ASN A 2 2.81 6.83 -33.70
CA ASN A 2 2.17 8.11 -33.43
C ASN A 2 2.67 8.58 -32.06
N LYS A 3 3.91 9.06 -32.03
CA LYS A 3 4.47 9.81 -30.89
C LYS A 3 3.89 11.22 -30.98
N GLY A 4 2.63 11.36 -30.57
CA GLY A 4 1.97 12.65 -30.43
C GLY A 4 2.35 13.29 -29.09
N SER A 5 3.17 14.34 -29.17
CA SER A 5 3.23 15.48 -28.27
C SER A 5 2.13 15.52 -27.18
N SER A 6 2.47 15.21 -25.92
CA SER A 6 1.66 15.59 -24.76
C SER A 6 2.23 16.87 -24.12
N TYR A 7 2.30 17.95 -24.88
CA TYR A 7 2.58 19.26 -24.30
C TYR A 7 1.36 19.76 -23.51
N ARG A 8 1.45 19.55 -22.20
CA ARG A 8 1.13 20.50 -21.12
C ARG A 8 -0.19 21.28 -21.25
N GLN A 9 -1.28 20.70 -20.76
CA GLN A 9 -2.20 21.54 -19.99
C GLN A 9 -1.42 22.15 -18.82
N PRO A 10 -1.58 23.45 -18.51
CA PRO A 10 -0.93 24.06 -17.37
C PRO A 10 -1.33 23.31 -16.09
N ILE A 11 -0.33 22.82 -15.35
CA ILE A 11 -0.56 22.20 -14.05
C ILE A 11 -1.09 23.29 -13.12
N PHE A 12 -2.29 23.09 -12.58
CA PHE A 12 -2.85 24.06 -11.65
C PHE A 12 -2.03 24.11 -10.37
N CYS A 13 -1.50 25.29 -10.07
CA CYS A 13 -0.78 25.58 -8.84
C CYS A 13 -1.63 26.57 -8.03
N TRP A 14 -2.02 26.15 -6.84
CA TRP A 14 -2.76 27.00 -5.94
C TRP A 14 -1.81 28.04 -5.33
N GLN A 15 -2.22 29.30 -5.39
CA GLN A 15 -1.62 30.42 -4.69
C GLN A 15 -2.73 31.29 -4.12
N GLY A 16 -2.60 31.64 -2.85
CA GLY A 16 -3.65 32.37 -2.17
C GLY A 16 -3.17 32.95 -0.84
N PRO A 17 -3.75 34.08 -0.40
CA PRO A 17 -3.45 34.63 0.91
C PRO A 17 -4.21 33.90 2.02
N LEU A 18 -3.73 34.04 3.25
CA LEU A 18 -4.54 33.83 4.43
C LEU A 18 -5.31 35.12 4.71
N TYR A 19 -6.52 34.98 5.23
CA TYR A 19 -7.32 36.09 5.71
C TYR A 19 -7.97 35.75 7.04
N LEU A 20 -8.30 36.78 7.81
CA LEU A 20 -9.23 36.72 8.92
C LEU A 20 -10.57 37.25 8.48
N VAL A 21 -11.60 36.65 9.03
CA VAL A 21 -12.95 37.15 8.92
C VAL A 21 -13.60 37.21 10.31
N GLU A 22 -14.25 38.32 10.60
CA GLU A 22 -14.96 38.57 11.86
C GLU A 22 -16.45 38.80 11.60
N GLY A 23 -17.26 38.21 12.48
CA GLY A 23 -18.71 38.29 12.50
C GLY A 23 -19.24 37.83 13.85
N ASP A 24 -20.56 37.63 13.92
CA ASP A 24 -21.27 37.30 15.17
C ASP A 24 -20.74 36.04 15.87
N GLY A 25 -20.11 35.13 15.13
CA GLY A 25 -19.48 33.91 15.64
C GLY A 25 -18.00 34.03 16.04
N GLY A 26 -17.46 35.24 16.16
CA GLY A 26 -16.05 35.51 16.47
C GLY A 26 -15.12 35.41 15.24
N TRP A 27 -13.82 35.32 15.49
CA TRP A 27 -12.80 35.34 14.43
C TRP A 27 -12.63 33.96 13.79
N ARG A 28 -12.54 33.93 12.45
CA ARG A 28 -12.15 32.75 11.68
C ARG A 28 -10.98 33.08 10.76
N VAL A 29 -10.11 32.11 10.54
CA VAL A 29 -9.04 32.19 9.53
C VAL A 29 -9.48 31.39 8.31
N GLY A 30 -9.18 31.90 7.12
CA GLY A 30 -9.46 31.24 5.85
C GLY A 30 -8.25 31.24 4.92
N LEU A 31 -8.28 30.35 3.94
CA LEU A 31 -7.35 30.27 2.81
C LEU A 31 -8.11 30.74 1.58
N SER A 32 -7.69 31.81 0.93
CA SER A 32 -8.44 32.34 -0.22
C SER A 32 -7.87 31.80 -1.52
N HIS A 33 -8.65 30.98 -2.23
CA HIS A 33 -8.39 30.73 -3.66
C HIS A 33 -8.93 31.86 -4.52
N ASN A 34 -10.13 32.35 -4.19
CA ASN A 34 -10.89 33.32 -4.96
C ASN A 34 -11.63 34.26 -4.00
N PRO A 35 -11.05 35.42 -3.65
CA PRO A 35 -11.56 36.31 -2.61
C PRO A 35 -13.04 36.71 -2.79
N GLY A 36 -13.54 36.76 -4.03
CA GLY A 36 -14.94 37.07 -4.31
C GLY A 36 -15.91 35.97 -3.86
N LEU A 37 -15.51 34.69 -3.99
CA LEU A 37 -16.29 33.56 -3.46
C LEU A 37 -16.22 33.52 -1.93
N ASP A 38 -15.05 33.76 -1.35
CA ASP A 38 -14.86 33.85 0.10
C ASP A 38 -15.78 34.91 0.70
N GLN A 39 -15.82 36.12 0.11
CA GLN A 39 -16.71 37.19 0.57
C GLN A 39 -18.18 36.77 0.53
N THR A 40 -18.65 36.25 -0.60
CA THR A 40 -20.04 35.81 -0.73
C THR A 40 -20.41 34.76 0.32
N PHE A 41 -19.56 33.75 0.50
CA PHE A 41 -19.80 32.65 1.43
C PHE A 41 -19.95 33.14 2.89
N TRP A 42 -19.07 34.06 3.29
CA TRP A 42 -19.01 34.59 4.66
C TRP A 42 -20.09 35.67 4.90
N LEU A 43 -20.35 36.55 3.93
CA LEU A 43 -21.42 37.56 4.02
C LEU A 43 -22.81 36.90 4.20
N GLN A 44 -23.04 35.76 3.56
CA GLN A 44 -24.26 34.95 3.74
C GLN A 44 -24.40 34.36 5.16
N ARG A 45 -23.32 34.35 5.95
CA ARG A 45 -23.25 33.77 7.31
C ARG A 45 -23.02 34.82 8.40
N GLY A 46 -23.26 36.10 8.10
CA GLY A 46 -23.16 37.19 9.08
C GLY A 46 -21.74 37.71 9.33
N TYR A 47 -20.75 37.28 8.54
CA TYR A 47 -19.38 37.77 8.64
C TYR A 47 -19.19 38.99 7.73
N ARG A 48 -18.66 40.09 8.27
CA ARG A 48 -18.66 41.41 7.59
C ARG A 48 -17.28 42.05 7.47
N GLN A 49 -16.36 41.75 8.39
CA GLN A 49 -15.02 42.33 8.36
C GLN A 49 -14.02 41.30 7.85
N PHE A 50 -13.26 41.69 6.82
CA PHE A 50 -12.24 40.85 6.19
C PHE A 50 -10.87 41.54 6.28
N GLU A 51 -9.87 40.81 6.76
CA GLU A 51 -8.49 41.29 6.87
C GLU A 51 -7.55 40.28 6.21
N VAL A 52 -6.76 40.72 5.24
CA VAL A 52 -5.75 39.87 4.60
C VAL A 52 -4.49 39.83 5.48
N LEU A 53 -4.06 38.63 5.85
CA LEU A 53 -2.93 38.41 6.77
C LEU A 53 -1.59 38.22 6.07
N THR A 54 -1.61 37.65 4.87
CA THR A 54 -0.39 37.27 4.15
C THR A 54 -0.48 37.63 2.68
N PRO A 55 0.66 37.83 1.98
CA PRO A 55 0.65 37.84 0.52
C PRO A 55 0.20 36.46 -0.01
N PRO A 56 -0.03 36.30 -1.32
CA PRO A 56 -0.25 34.99 -1.91
C PRO A 56 0.90 34.02 -1.60
N LEU A 57 0.57 32.92 -0.94
CA LEU A 57 1.51 31.87 -0.56
C LEU A 57 1.23 30.59 -1.38
N PRO A 58 2.25 29.75 -1.63
CA PRO A 58 2.01 28.41 -2.13
C PRO A 58 1.25 27.59 -1.08
N LEU A 59 0.38 26.69 -1.55
CA LEU A 59 -0.57 25.98 -0.68
C LEU A 59 0.07 25.31 0.54
N GLY A 60 1.21 24.66 0.39
CA GLY A 60 1.89 24.01 1.52
C GLY A 60 2.24 24.96 2.66
N ALA A 61 2.71 26.17 2.35
CA ALA A 61 2.99 27.19 3.35
C ALA A 61 1.70 27.79 3.91
N ALA A 62 0.72 28.01 3.03
CA ALA A 62 -0.55 28.61 3.41
C ALA A 62 -1.32 27.71 4.41
N VAL A 63 -1.46 26.42 4.12
CA VAL A 63 -2.10 25.44 5.00
C VAL A 63 -1.38 25.33 6.35
N PHE A 64 -0.05 25.30 6.35
CA PHE A 64 0.71 25.23 7.61
C PHE A 64 0.46 26.45 8.51
N LEU A 65 0.50 27.66 7.96
CA LEU A 65 0.20 28.88 8.71
C LEU A 65 -1.27 28.95 9.14
N HIS A 66 -2.18 28.48 8.28
CA HIS A 66 -3.60 28.41 8.58
C HIS A 66 -3.86 27.52 9.78
N ASP A 67 -3.29 26.31 9.81
CA ASP A 67 -3.49 25.35 10.90
C ASP A 67 -2.95 25.87 12.24
N LEU A 68 -1.83 26.62 12.20
CA LEU A 68 -1.32 27.32 13.38
C LEU A 68 -2.35 28.34 13.89
N VAL A 69 -2.79 29.28 13.04
CA VAL A 69 -3.74 30.32 13.44
C VAL A 69 -5.07 29.72 13.89
N ALA A 70 -5.60 28.73 13.16
CA ALA A 70 -6.84 28.04 13.52
C ALA A 70 -6.75 27.36 14.89
N GLY A 71 -5.62 26.70 15.19
CA GLY A 71 -5.37 26.11 16.50
C GLY A 71 -5.36 27.15 17.63
N TYR A 72 -4.74 28.31 17.40
CA TYR A 72 -4.74 29.41 18.37
C TYR A 72 -6.13 29.98 18.60
N LEU A 73 -6.89 30.23 17.53
CA LEU A 73 -8.28 30.68 17.63
C LEU A 73 -9.15 29.69 18.42
N ALA A 74 -8.96 28.38 18.20
CA ALA A 74 -9.71 27.34 18.91
C ALA A 74 -9.37 27.27 20.41
N THR A 75 -8.12 27.53 20.80
CA THR A 75 -7.66 27.46 22.20
C THR A 75 -7.71 28.78 22.97
N GLY A 76 -7.79 29.91 22.27
CA GLY A 76 -7.55 31.24 22.84
C GLY A 76 -8.73 31.88 23.58
N GLY A 77 -9.97 31.40 23.36
CA GLY A 77 -11.17 31.96 23.98
C GLY A 77 -11.25 33.49 23.80
N GLN A 78 -11.54 34.24 24.86
CA GLN A 78 -11.59 35.71 24.86
C GLN A 78 -10.22 36.41 24.82
N ARG A 79 -9.09 35.68 24.87
CA ARG A 79 -7.72 36.24 24.91
C ARG A 79 -7.02 36.30 23.55
N VAL A 80 -7.74 35.99 22.47
CA VAL A 80 -7.19 36.09 21.10
C VAL A 80 -6.93 37.56 20.77
N THR A 81 -5.69 37.90 20.42
CA THR A 81 -5.34 39.24 19.94
C THR A 81 -4.71 39.18 18.56
N ARG A 82 -4.86 40.27 17.80
CA ARG A 82 -4.19 40.44 16.49
C ARG A 82 -2.67 40.30 16.62
N GLY A 83 -2.08 40.86 17.67
CA GLY A 83 -0.65 40.73 17.95
C GLY A 83 -0.20 39.27 18.11
N GLY A 84 -0.97 38.47 18.85
CA GLY A 84 -0.70 37.03 19.02
C GLY A 84 -0.78 36.24 17.70
N ILE A 85 -1.75 36.56 16.84
CA ILE A 85 -1.86 35.95 15.51
C ILE A 85 -0.63 36.28 14.64
N MET A 86 -0.23 37.56 14.61
CA MET A 86 0.93 38.00 13.83
C MET A 86 2.23 37.39 14.35
N GLU A 87 2.41 37.27 15.67
CA GLU A 87 3.56 36.59 16.27
C GLU A 87 3.60 35.11 15.88
N MET A 88 2.45 34.43 15.86
CA MET A 88 2.35 33.05 15.41
C MET A 88 2.69 32.88 13.94
N LEU A 89 2.19 33.77 13.07
CA LEU A 89 2.57 33.77 11.67
C LEU A 89 4.08 33.98 11.50
N ALA A 90 4.68 34.90 12.27
CA ALA A 90 6.12 35.15 12.24
C ALA A 90 6.92 33.90 12.66
N ARG A 91 6.51 33.22 13.74
CA ARG A 91 7.14 31.97 14.21
C ARG A 91 6.98 30.84 13.20
N GLY A 92 5.77 30.63 12.67
CA GLY A 92 5.50 29.60 11.66
C GLY A 92 6.29 29.84 10.37
N ARG A 93 6.36 31.09 9.92
CA ARG A 93 7.17 31.54 8.78
C ARG A 93 8.65 31.21 8.99
N ALA A 94 9.20 31.54 10.17
CA ALA A 94 10.59 31.28 10.50
C ALA A 94 10.93 29.78 10.47
N ARG A 95 10.03 28.91 10.96
CA ARG A 95 10.21 27.44 10.90
C ARG A 95 10.31 26.90 9.47
N MET A 96 9.64 27.54 8.52
CA MET A 96 9.71 27.17 7.10
C MET A 96 10.86 27.85 6.35
N GLY A 97 11.64 28.72 6.99
CA GLY A 97 12.71 29.50 6.35
C GLY A 97 12.21 30.53 5.34
N LEU A 98 10.96 30.98 5.45
CA LEU A 98 10.38 31.98 4.54
C LEU A 98 10.81 33.40 4.95
N LYS A 99 11.11 34.25 3.96
CA LYS A 99 11.46 35.66 4.19
C LYS A 99 10.30 36.44 4.79
N PRO A 100 10.57 37.49 5.60
CA PRO A 100 9.53 38.42 6.01
C PRO A 100 8.82 39.06 4.83
N TRP A 101 7.51 39.30 4.99
CA TRP A 101 6.70 40.05 4.05
C TRP A 101 6.19 41.33 4.72
N THR A 102 5.98 42.34 3.90
CA THR A 102 5.28 43.56 4.32
C THR A 102 3.81 43.24 4.58
N PRO A 103 3.15 43.98 5.51
CA PRO A 103 1.71 43.92 5.67
C PRO A 103 1.02 44.15 4.31
N VAL A 104 0.02 43.31 4.01
CA VAL A 104 -0.72 43.42 2.75
C VAL A 104 -1.83 44.44 2.93
N GLU A 105 -1.95 45.39 1.99
CA GLU A 105 -3.07 46.33 1.97
C GLU A 105 -4.39 45.60 1.70
N LYS A 106 -5.52 46.24 2.04
CA LYS A 106 -6.85 45.67 1.83
C LYS A 106 -7.03 45.25 0.38
N VAL A 107 -7.23 43.96 0.15
CA VAL A 107 -7.65 43.45 -1.17
C VAL A 107 -9.14 43.70 -1.30
N ALA A 108 -9.53 44.71 -2.07
CA ALA A 108 -10.90 44.91 -2.48
C ALA A 108 -11.28 43.83 -3.48
N ALA A 109 -12.11 42.88 -3.08
CA ALA A 109 -12.73 41.92 -3.98
C ALA A 109 -14.24 42.19 -4.06
N GLN A 110 -14.83 41.95 -5.22
CA GLN A 110 -16.28 42.02 -5.39
C GLN A 110 -16.88 40.64 -5.11
N PRO A 111 -18.01 40.55 -4.39
CA PRO A 111 -18.72 39.29 -4.17
C PRO A 111 -19.09 38.62 -5.51
N LEU A 112 -18.81 37.33 -5.63
CA LEU A 112 -19.17 36.51 -6.79
C LEU A 112 -20.42 35.66 -6.50
N PRO A 113 -21.24 35.29 -7.50
CA PRO A 113 -22.37 34.40 -7.26
C PRO A 113 -21.91 33.03 -6.73
N PRO A 114 -22.72 32.36 -5.88
CA PRO A 114 -22.41 31.00 -5.43
C PRO A 114 -22.40 30.04 -6.63
N PRO A 115 -21.52 29.01 -6.64
CA PRO A 115 -21.52 28.01 -7.70
C PRO A 115 -22.84 27.23 -7.79
N PRO A 116 -23.22 26.70 -8.97
CA PRO A 116 -24.44 25.91 -9.14
C PRO A 116 -24.46 24.67 -8.25
N ALA A 117 -25.59 24.45 -7.56
CA ALA A 117 -25.76 23.34 -6.60
C ALA A 117 -25.60 21.95 -7.26
N GLU A 118 -26.03 21.83 -8.51
CA GLU A 118 -25.88 20.61 -9.32
C GLU A 118 -24.42 20.26 -9.61
N GLU A 119 -23.59 21.24 -10.01
CA GLU A 119 -22.16 21.04 -10.24
C GLU A 119 -21.42 20.69 -8.93
N LEU A 120 -21.79 21.36 -7.83
CA LEU A 120 -21.29 21.03 -6.49
C LEU A 120 -21.63 19.57 -6.12
N ALA A 121 -22.83 19.09 -6.44
CA ALA A 121 -23.23 17.71 -6.20
C ALA A 121 -22.41 16.70 -7.01
N LEU A 122 -22.06 17.02 -8.27
CA LEU A 122 -21.21 16.17 -9.11
C LEU A 122 -19.80 16.03 -8.51
N VAL A 123 -19.19 17.13 -8.09
CA VAL A 123 -17.86 17.12 -7.44
C VAL A 123 -17.92 16.39 -6.11
N ARG A 124 -18.94 16.68 -5.29
CA ARG A 124 -19.20 16.04 -3.99
C ARG A 124 -19.28 14.51 -4.12
N HIS A 125 -20.06 14.01 -5.08
CA HIS A 125 -20.19 12.59 -5.33
C HIS A 125 -18.89 11.98 -5.88
N THR A 126 -18.20 12.67 -6.80
CA THR A 126 -16.96 12.16 -7.41
C THR A 126 -15.80 12.06 -6.43
N LEU A 127 -15.72 12.98 -5.46
CA LEU A 127 -14.71 12.98 -4.39
C LEU A 127 -15.04 12.07 -3.21
N ALA A 128 -16.26 11.52 -3.11
CA ALA A 128 -16.69 10.72 -1.96
C ALA A 128 -15.70 9.59 -1.62
N GLY A 129 -15.10 9.67 -0.43
CA GLY A 129 -14.08 8.73 0.06
C GLY A 129 -12.76 8.73 -0.73
N ARG A 130 -12.44 9.81 -1.44
CA ARG A 130 -11.26 9.93 -2.30
C ARG A 130 -10.43 11.16 -1.96
N VAL A 131 -9.18 11.11 -2.39
CA VAL A 131 -8.25 12.25 -2.41
C VAL A 131 -7.62 12.36 -3.79
N LEU A 132 -7.85 13.46 -4.48
CA LEU A 132 -7.50 13.63 -5.91
C LEU A 132 -6.83 14.97 -6.16
N TRP A 133 -5.92 15.02 -7.14
CA TRP A 133 -5.53 16.29 -7.74
C TRP A 133 -6.66 16.84 -8.61
N ARG A 134 -6.62 18.13 -8.92
CA ARG A 134 -7.55 18.78 -9.86
C ARG A 134 -7.69 17.99 -11.17
N GLU A 135 -6.57 17.57 -11.76
CA GLU A 135 -6.55 16.86 -13.05
C GLU A 135 -7.11 15.43 -12.93
N GLU A 136 -6.95 14.78 -11.77
CA GLU A 136 -7.56 13.48 -11.50
C GLU A 136 -9.06 13.59 -11.27
N LEU A 137 -9.50 14.68 -10.62
CA LEU A 137 -10.92 14.99 -10.46
C LEU A 137 -11.58 15.27 -11.81
N ALA A 138 -10.96 16.12 -12.63
CA ALA A 138 -11.40 16.40 -14.00
C ALA A 138 -11.52 15.10 -14.83
N ARG A 139 -10.49 14.24 -14.77
CA ARG A 139 -10.52 12.93 -15.45
C ARG A 139 -11.65 12.04 -14.92
N ALA A 140 -11.86 11.99 -13.61
CA ALA A 140 -12.92 11.17 -13.01
C ALA A 140 -14.34 11.64 -13.41
N LEU A 141 -14.54 12.95 -13.56
CA LEU A 141 -15.79 13.51 -14.08
C LEU A 141 -15.97 13.17 -15.56
N ALA A 142 -14.93 13.37 -16.37
CA ALA A 142 -14.94 13.06 -17.81
C ALA A 142 -15.19 11.55 -18.09
N GLU A 143 -14.57 10.65 -17.32
CA GLU A 143 -14.77 9.20 -17.42
C GLU A 143 -16.22 8.76 -17.15
N ARG A 144 -17.00 9.60 -16.48
CA ARG A 144 -18.44 9.40 -16.19
C ARG A 144 -19.34 10.26 -17.08
N ARG A 145 -18.77 11.00 -18.05
CA ARG A 145 -19.48 11.95 -18.93
C ARG A 145 -20.23 13.03 -18.15
N LEU A 146 -19.67 13.46 -17.02
CA LEU A 146 -20.21 14.53 -16.18
C LEU A 146 -19.53 15.85 -16.58
N GLY A 147 -20.30 16.75 -17.18
CA GLY A 147 -19.84 18.10 -17.53
C GLY A 147 -19.95 19.05 -16.34
N VAL A 148 -18.93 19.89 -16.16
CA VAL A 148 -18.93 21.03 -15.24
C VAL A 148 -18.47 22.24 -16.03
N HIS A 149 -19.14 23.37 -15.86
CA HIS A 149 -18.85 24.63 -16.55
C HIS A 149 -18.13 25.61 -15.64
N THR A 150 -18.41 25.53 -14.34
CA THR A 150 -17.71 26.29 -13.31
C THR A 150 -16.27 25.76 -13.16
N PRO A 151 -15.25 26.62 -13.00
CA PRO A 151 -13.90 26.17 -12.71
C PRO A 151 -13.86 25.19 -11.54
N LEU A 152 -13.16 24.05 -11.72
CA LEU A 152 -13.12 22.99 -10.70
C LEU A 152 -12.54 23.47 -9.37
N GLU A 153 -11.55 24.34 -9.45
CA GLU A 153 -10.91 24.98 -8.32
C GLU A 153 -11.88 25.85 -7.50
N ASP A 154 -12.83 26.54 -8.14
CA ASP A 154 -13.89 27.32 -7.48
C ASP A 154 -14.93 26.41 -6.82
N LEU A 155 -15.40 25.37 -7.52
CA LEU A 155 -16.31 24.36 -6.96
C LEU A 155 -15.70 23.68 -5.73
N CYS A 156 -14.44 23.27 -5.82
CA CYS A 156 -13.74 22.67 -4.70
C CYS A 156 -13.51 23.67 -3.56
N HIS A 157 -13.17 24.92 -3.87
CA HIS A 157 -12.99 25.96 -2.86
C HIS A 157 -14.28 26.22 -2.08
N TRP A 158 -15.42 26.28 -2.77
CA TRP A 158 -16.72 26.41 -2.12
C TRP A 158 -17.02 25.23 -1.18
N LEU A 159 -16.83 23.99 -1.64
CA LEU A 159 -16.99 22.80 -0.78
C LEU A 159 -16.01 22.76 0.40
N TYR A 160 -14.84 23.38 0.26
CA TYR A 160 -13.87 23.53 1.34
C TYR A 160 -14.38 24.53 2.39
N LEU A 161 -14.93 25.67 1.96
CA LEU A 161 -15.56 26.65 2.85
C LEU A 161 -16.76 26.04 3.61
N GLU A 162 -17.55 25.18 2.94
CA GLU A 162 -18.63 24.41 3.57
C GLU A 162 -18.13 23.36 4.60
N GLY A 163 -16.83 23.09 4.64
CA GLY A 163 -16.24 22.06 5.49
C GLY A 163 -16.45 20.62 5.00
N GLU A 164 -16.99 20.45 3.79
CA GLU A 164 -17.24 19.13 3.21
C GLU A 164 -15.98 18.46 2.65
N ILE A 165 -15.02 19.26 2.17
CA ILE A 165 -13.74 18.75 1.68
C ILE A 165 -12.57 19.37 2.42
N LYS A 166 -11.47 18.62 2.52
CA LYS A 166 -10.17 19.12 2.96
C LYS A 166 -9.30 19.48 1.78
N LEU A 167 -8.68 20.65 1.87
CA LEU A 167 -7.65 21.09 0.95
C LEU A 167 -6.27 20.72 1.51
N LEU A 168 -5.59 19.76 0.88
CA LEU A 168 -4.27 19.30 1.29
C LEU A 168 -3.22 19.74 0.27
N PRO A 169 -2.02 20.19 0.68
CA PRO A 169 -0.93 20.40 -0.25
C PRO A 169 -0.33 19.06 -0.68
N GLY A 170 0.09 18.92 -1.95
CA GLY A 170 0.79 17.72 -2.41
C GLY A 170 2.03 17.42 -1.56
N VAL A 171 2.84 18.45 -1.27
CA VAL A 171 3.89 18.43 -0.23
C VAL A 171 3.58 19.52 0.80
N GLY A 172 3.28 19.09 2.02
CA GLY A 172 3.03 19.99 3.16
C GLY A 172 4.14 19.93 4.18
N TYR A 173 3.87 20.49 5.36
CA TYR A 173 4.78 20.49 6.51
C TYR A 173 4.08 19.83 7.69
N ASP A 174 4.77 18.93 8.39
CA ASP A 174 4.35 18.40 9.68
C ASP A 174 4.41 19.50 10.77
N PRO A 175 3.80 19.31 11.96
CA PRO A 175 3.75 20.36 13.00
C PRO A 175 5.12 20.88 13.46
N ASP A 176 6.17 20.05 13.32
CA ASP A 176 7.56 20.40 13.59
C ASP A 176 8.24 21.18 12.45
N GLY A 177 7.53 21.43 11.35
CA GLY A 177 8.02 22.15 10.17
C GLY A 177 8.73 21.25 9.15
N ARG A 178 8.80 19.92 9.35
CA ARG A 178 9.45 19.02 8.39
C ARG A 178 8.55 18.76 7.17
N PRO A 179 9.10 18.80 5.94
CA PRO A 179 8.28 18.58 4.76
C PRO A 179 7.85 17.11 4.62
N ARG A 180 6.60 16.89 4.20
CA ARG A 180 6.04 15.56 3.94
C ARG A 180 5.09 15.58 2.76
N CYS A 181 5.19 14.58 1.89
CA CYS A 181 4.21 14.35 0.83
C CYS A 181 2.87 13.90 1.43
N ARG A 182 1.79 14.64 1.19
CA ARG A 182 0.42 14.27 1.64
C ARG A 182 -0.24 13.26 0.68
N ARG A 183 0.40 12.91 -0.43
CA ARG A 183 -0.03 11.80 -1.31
C ARG A 183 0.49 10.45 -0.82
N CYS A 184 1.80 10.26 -0.69
CA CYS A 184 2.40 8.96 -0.35
C CYS A 184 2.94 8.86 1.07
N GLY A 185 3.00 9.95 1.83
CA GLY A 185 3.51 9.95 3.20
C GLY A 185 5.04 10.07 3.32
N GLN A 186 5.78 10.02 2.21
CA GLN A 186 7.24 10.14 2.20
C GLN A 186 7.71 11.50 2.76
N ALA A 187 8.76 11.44 3.57
CA ALA A 187 9.48 12.61 4.11
C ALA A 187 10.86 12.80 3.47
N THR A 188 11.37 11.79 2.77
CA THR A 188 12.59 11.82 1.96
C THR A 188 12.23 11.80 0.47
N GLY A 189 13.20 11.99 -0.43
CA GLY A 189 12.94 12.09 -1.88
C GLY A 189 12.07 13.29 -2.26
N LEU A 190 12.23 14.40 -1.52
CA LEU A 190 11.56 15.67 -1.75
C LEU A 190 12.56 16.65 -2.36
N LEU A 191 12.47 16.85 -3.67
CA LEU A 191 13.37 17.73 -4.43
C LEU A 191 12.86 19.17 -4.41
N LYS A 192 13.78 20.14 -4.32
CA LYS A 192 13.49 21.54 -4.62
C LYS A 192 13.58 21.73 -6.13
N VAL A 193 12.52 22.26 -6.74
CA VAL A 193 12.45 22.52 -8.17
C VAL A 193 11.94 23.92 -8.47
N ASN A 194 12.44 24.50 -9.56
CA ASN A 194 11.87 25.70 -10.15
C ASN A 194 10.47 25.40 -10.67
N CYS A 195 9.47 26.13 -10.19
CA CYS A 195 8.09 25.97 -10.60
C CYS A 195 7.59 27.29 -11.21
N ALA A 196 7.51 27.32 -12.53
CA ALA A 196 6.97 28.46 -13.27
C ALA A 196 5.51 28.78 -12.91
N ALA A 197 4.73 27.78 -12.49
CA ALA A 197 3.31 27.96 -12.17
C ALA A 197 3.05 28.56 -10.78
N CYS A 198 3.99 28.44 -9.83
CA CYS A 198 3.90 29.18 -8.56
C CYS A 198 5.00 30.24 -8.43
N SER A 199 5.77 30.50 -9.50
CA SER A 199 6.88 31.47 -9.55
C SER A 199 7.87 31.34 -8.39
N ARG A 200 8.20 30.11 -7.97
CA ARG A 200 9.16 29.83 -6.89
C ARG A 200 10.28 28.93 -7.38
N GLU A 201 11.49 29.22 -6.94
CA GLU A 201 12.70 28.45 -7.24
C GLU A 201 12.90 27.25 -6.29
N ASP A 202 12.15 27.21 -5.19
CA ASP A 202 12.30 26.23 -4.11
C ASP A 202 11.06 25.34 -3.92
N CYS A 203 10.23 25.16 -4.96
CA CYS A 203 9.00 24.40 -4.83
C CYS A 203 9.31 22.91 -4.60
N LEU A 204 8.81 22.33 -3.51
CA LEU A 204 9.07 20.92 -3.20
C LEU A 204 8.24 20.00 -4.11
N LEU A 205 8.88 18.95 -4.62
CA LEU A 205 8.32 17.91 -5.47
C LEU A 205 8.69 16.54 -4.89
N CYS A 206 7.70 15.64 -4.76
CA CYS A 206 7.96 14.27 -4.33
C CYS A 206 8.29 13.37 -5.53
N GLU A 207 9.47 12.74 -5.51
CA GLU A 207 9.95 11.83 -6.55
C GLU A 207 9.10 10.55 -6.64
N GLU A 208 8.71 10.01 -5.49
CA GLU A 208 7.95 8.76 -5.40
C GLU A 208 6.58 8.86 -6.09
N CYS A 209 5.99 10.06 -6.12
CA CYS A 209 4.68 10.26 -6.74
C CYS A 209 4.75 10.50 -8.25
N LEU A 210 5.93 10.68 -8.85
CA LEU A 210 6.07 11.13 -10.25
C LEU A 210 5.27 10.29 -11.25
N ALA A 211 5.28 8.96 -11.08
CA ALA A 211 4.55 8.03 -11.93
C ALA A 211 3.02 8.14 -11.82
N MET A 212 2.51 8.62 -10.69
CA MET A 212 1.08 8.83 -10.47
C MET A 212 0.66 10.26 -10.82
N GLY A 213 1.56 11.22 -10.66
CA GLY A 213 1.40 12.64 -10.92
C GLY A 213 2.29 13.48 -10.00
N GLN A 214 2.64 14.68 -10.44
CA GLN A 214 3.57 15.54 -9.72
C GLN A 214 2.96 16.06 -8.41
N SER A 215 3.31 15.42 -7.28
CA SER A 215 2.93 15.90 -5.94
C SER A 215 3.86 17.03 -5.54
N ARG A 216 3.36 18.27 -5.58
CA ARG A 216 4.14 19.50 -5.34
C ARG A 216 3.61 20.29 -4.14
N ARG A 217 4.45 21.15 -3.57
CA ARG A 217 4.07 22.10 -2.50
C ARG A 217 2.91 23.02 -2.87
N CYS A 218 2.86 23.44 -4.13
CA CYS A 218 1.83 24.35 -4.66
C CYS A 218 0.60 23.63 -5.22
N ARG A 219 0.59 22.29 -5.34
CA ARG A 219 -0.50 21.58 -6.02
C ARG A 219 -1.52 21.07 -5.01
N PRO A 220 -2.82 21.36 -5.17
CA PRO A 220 -3.86 20.90 -4.26
C PRO A 220 -4.22 19.43 -4.45
N LEU A 221 -4.48 18.77 -3.33
CA LEU A 221 -5.17 17.51 -3.19
C LEU A 221 -6.50 17.79 -2.49
N TYR A 222 -7.60 17.51 -3.17
CA TYR A 222 -8.94 17.65 -2.63
C TYR A 222 -9.37 16.31 -2.04
N ALA A 223 -9.65 16.29 -0.75
CA ALA A 223 -9.97 15.08 0.00
C ALA A 223 -11.36 15.17 0.61
N ARG A 224 -12.23 14.19 0.36
CA ARG A 224 -13.56 14.10 0.97
C ARG A 224 -13.73 12.73 1.62
N PRO A 225 -14.09 12.64 2.91
CA PRO A 225 -14.45 11.36 3.53
C PRO A 225 -15.59 10.67 2.79
N TRP A 226 -15.73 9.35 2.96
CA TRP A 226 -16.93 8.68 2.47
C TRP A 226 -18.13 9.12 3.31
N PRO A 227 -19.25 9.53 2.69
CA PRO A 227 -20.41 10.02 3.42
C PRO A 227 -20.84 9.00 4.49
N PHE A 228 -21.12 9.49 5.67
CA PHE A 228 -21.60 8.66 6.76
C PHE A 228 -23.08 8.35 6.51
N ALA A 229 -23.37 7.13 6.08
CA ALA A 229 -24.72 6.60 6.20
C ALA A 229 -24.84 6.01 7.60
N ALA A 230 -25.38 6.79 8.55
CA ALA A 230 -25.82 6.24 9.81
C ALA A 230 -26.78 5.08 9.52
N GLY A 231 -26.45 3.86 9.96
CA GLY A 231 -27.30 2.70 9.73
C GLY A 231 -27.38 2.22 8.28
N SER A 232 -26.27 2.22 7.53
CA SER A 232 -26.18 1.38 6.30
C SER A 232 -26.83 0.03 6.59
N PRO A 233 -27.87 -0.38 5.84
CA PRO A 233 -28.68 -1.52 6.23
C PRO A 233 -27.77 -2.74 6.36
N ALA A 234 -27.93 -3.45 7.47
CA ALA A 234 -27.27 -4.73 7.67
C ALA A 234 -27.59 -5.62 6.46
N ARG A 235 -26.57 -6.32 5.97
CA ARG A 235 -26.77 -7.22 4.84
C ARG A 235 -27.31 -8.55 5.35
N PRO A 236 -28.22 -9.19 4.63
CA PRO A 236 -28.65 -10.53 4.98
C PRO A 236 -27.44 -11.46 5.10
N ALA A 237 -27.38 -12.25 6.16
CA ALA A 237 -26.26 -13.17 6.42
C ALA A 237 -26.00 -14.11 5.23
N ALA A 238 -27.05 -14.53 4.52
CA ALA A 238 -26.95 -15.37 3.33
C ALA A 238 -26.15 -14.72 2.18
N VAL A 239 -26.15 -13.39 2.06
CA VAL A 239 -25.43 -12.67 1.00
C VAL A 239 -23.94 -12.52 1.34
N VAL A 240 -23.63 -12.38 2.64
CA VAL A 240 -22.26 -12.12 3.12
C VAL A 240 -21.53 -13.37 3.59
N ARG A 241 -22.23 -14.51 3.71
CA ARG A 241 -21.59 -15.80 4.01
C ARG A 241 -20.75 -16.24 2.81
N PRO A 242 -19.44 -16.52 3.00
CA PRO A 242 -18.60 -16.95 1.89
C PRO A 242 -19.00 -18.34 1.40
N LEU A 243 -19.18 -18.49 0.09
CA LEU A 243 -19.40 -19.79 -0.56
C LEU A 243 -18.04 -20.47 -0.81
N LEU A 244 -17.67 -21.39 0.08
CA LEU A 244 -16.47 -22.20 -0.05
C LEU A 244 -16.78 -23.54 -0.72
N ARG A 245 -15.92 -23.97 -1.64
CA ARG A 245 -16.03 -25.30 -2.31
C ARG A 245 -15.27 -26.40 -1.58
N PHE A 246 -14.80 -26.12 -0.37
CA PHE A 246 -14.00 -26.99 0.47
C PHE A 246 -14.23 -26.61 1.93
N ASP A 247 -13.98 -27.55 2.83
CA ASP A 247 -14.02 -27.31 4.27
C ASP A 247 -12.72 -26.66 4.74
N LEU A 248 -12.84 -25.72 5.68
CA LEU A 248 -11.68 -25.14 6.35
C LEU A 248 -11.02 -26.20 7.24
N THR A 249 -9.70 -26.25 7.24
CA THR A 249 -8.97 -27.08 8.21
C THR A 249 -9.24 -26.59 9.64
N PRO A 250 -9.02 -27.41 10.68
CA PRO A 250 -9.18 -26.95 12.07
C PRO A 250 -8.41 -25.66 12.39
N ALA A 251 -7.17 -25.54 11.89
CA ALA A 251 -6.36 -24.33 12.04
C ALA A 251 -6.99 -23.12 11.34
N GLN A 252 -7.52 -23.30 10.13
CA GLN A 252 -8.19 -22.24 9.39
C GLN A 252 -9.52 -21.85 10.03
N ALA A 253 -10.30 -22.82 10.54
CA ALA A 253 -11.59 -22.58 11.18
C ALA A 253 -11.43 -21.78 12.49
N ASP A 254 -10.42 -22.11 13.31
CA ASP A 254 -10.10 -21.34 14.52
C ASP A 254 -9.70 -19.91 14.18
N ALA A 255 -8.71 -19.75 13.27
CA ALA A 255 -8.24 -18.44 12.85
C ALA A 255 -9.35 -17.61 12.15
N TYR A 256 -10.25 -18.26 11.41
CA TYR A 256 -11.41 -17.63 10.78
C TYR A 256 -12.35 -17.03 11.84
N ARG A 257 -12.66 -17.79 12.90
CA ARG A 257 -13.50 -17.30 14.02
C ARG A 257 -12.83 -16.18 14.78
N GLU A 258 -11.51 -16.24 14.99
CA GLU A 258 -10.77 -15.14 15.59
C GLU A 258 -10.82 -13.87 14.72
N ALA A 259 -10.69 -14.00 13.39
CA ALA A 259 -10.78 -12.89 12.44
C ALA A 259 -12.20 -12.29 12.37
N GLU A 260 -13.23 -13.13 12.44
CA GLU A 260 -14.63 -12.72 12.57
C GLU A 260 -14.86 -11.95 13.88
N GLY A 261 -14.33 -12.46 15.00
CA GLY A 261 -14.37 -11.81 16.32
C GLY A 261 -13.71 -10.43 16.31
N PHE A 262 -12.54 -10.31 15.68
CA PHE A 262 -11.86 -9.02 15.51
C PHE A 262 -12.73 -7.98 14.82
N ALA A 263 -13.35 -8.33 13.69
CA ALA A 263 -14.14 -7.40 12.88
C ALA A 263 -15.54 -7.10 13.45
N SER A 264 -16.05 -7.95 14.35
CA SER A 264 -17.38 -7.81 14.94
C SER A 264 -17.39 -7.09 16.29
N GLN A 265 -16.34 -7.26 17.10
CA GLN A 265 -16.31 -6.72 18.47
C GLN A 265 -15.85 -5.26 18.56
N ASP A 266 -15.21 -4.72 17.51
CA ASP A 266 -14.69 -3.35 17.46
C ASP A 266 -13.73 -2.96 18.61
N LYS A 267 -13.20 -3.94 19.37
CA LYS A 267 -12.31 -3.72 20.51
C LYS A 267 -10.91 -3.26 20.08
N GLU A 268 -10.37 -3.94 19.08
CA GLU A 268 -9.01 -3.72 18.59
C GLU A 268 -9.04 -2.91 17.29
N LYS A 269 -8.20 -1.88 17.19
CA LYS A 269 -8.07 -1.09 15.94
C LYS A 269 -7.24 -1.81 14.89
N GLU A 270 -6.32 -2.67 15.31
CA GLU A 270 -5.40 -3.39 14.43
C GLU A 270 -5.21 -4.82 14.90
N CYS A 271 -5.10 -5.74 13.95
CA CYS A 271 -4.78 -7.14 14.21
C CYS A 271 -3.82 -7.68 13.14
N LEU A 272 -2.89 -8.53 13.55
CA LEU A 272 -1.98 -9.27 12.68
C LEU A 272 -2.46 -10.71 12.51
N LEU A 273 -2.78 -11.12 11.29
CA LEU A 273 -2.86 -12.54 10.93
C LEU A 273 -1.46 -13.04 10.55
N TRP A 274 -0.82 -13.75 11.48
CA TRP A 274 0.50 -14.35 11.28
C TRP A 274 0.36 -15.80 10.82
N ALA A 275 0.50 -16.01 9.52
CA ALA A 275 0.18 -17.27 8.87
C ALA A 275 1.40 -18.00 8.30
N ALA A 276 1.46 -19.32 8.42
CA ALA A 276 2.45 -20.12 7.71
C ALA A 276 2.34 -19.89 6.18
N CYS A 277 3.46 -19.98 5.46
CA CYS A 277 3.45 -19.96 4.00
C CYS A 277 2.59 -21.12 3.47
N GLY A 278 1.56 -20.79 2.68
CA GLY A 278 0.62 -21.79 2.16
C GLY A 278 -0.47 -22.20 3.16
N ALA A 279 -0.76 -21.42 4.19
CA ALA A 279 -1.81 -21.76 5.16
C ALA A 279 -3.24 -21.39 4.78
N GLY A 280 -3.44 -20.60 3.71
CA GLY A 280 -4.77 -20.09 3.35
C GLY A 280 -5.16 -18.85 4.14
N LYS A 281 -4.24 -17.88 4.26
CA LYS A 281 -4.47 -16.60 4.96
C LYS A 281 -5.61 -15.78 4.34
N THR A 282 -5.83 -15.90 3.03
CA THR A 282 -6.92 -15.22 2.33
C THR A 282 -8.28 -15.78 2.75
N GLU A 283 -8.41 -17.11 2.83
CA GLU A 283 -9.62 -17.81 3.26
C GLU A 283 -9.99 -17.45 4.71
N VAL A 284 -8.99 -17.36 5.59
CA VAL A 284 -9.19 -16.91 6.98
C VAL A 284 -9.65 -15.45 7.03
N ALA A 285 -9.08 -14.57 6.20
CA ALA A 285 -9.50 -13.17 6.12
C ALA A 285 -10.98 -13.02 5.70
N TYR A 286 -11.60 -14.04 5.10
CA TYR A 286 -13.03 -14.00 4.76
C TYR A 286 -13.92 -13.87 6.00
N GLY A 287 -13.50 -14.35 7.18
CA GLY A 287 -14.25 -14.15 8.42
C GLY A 287 -14.38 -12.68 8.78
N ALA A 288 -13.26 -11.95 8.74
CA ALA A 288 -13.26 -10.50 8.97
C ALA A 288 -14.06 -9.73 7.91
N ILE A 289 -13.92 -10.11 6.63
CA ILE A 289 -14.65 -9.50 5.52
C ILE A 289 -16.16 -9.72 5.68
N ALA A 290 -16.59 -10.95 5.93
CA ALA A 290 -18.01 -11.30 6.11
C ALA A 290 -18.62 -10.56 7.29
N ALA A 291 -17.95 -10.52 8.45
CA ALA A 291 -18.41 -9.80 9.64
C ALA A 291 -18.57 -8.30 9.39
N ALA A 292 -17.61 -7.66 8.72
CA ALA A 292 -17.70 -6.25 8.37
C ALA A 292 -18.88 -6.00 7.43
N LEU A 293 -18.98 -6.77 6.34
CA LEU A 293 -20.04 -6.61 5.34
C LEU A 293 -21.44 -6.88 5.89
N ALA A 294 -21.58 -7.83 6.83
CA ALA A 294 -22.84 -8.10 7.53
C ALA A 294 -23.40 -6.84 8.20
N ARG A 295 -22.51 -5.99 8.73
CA ARG A 295 -22.83 -4.71 9.37
C ARG A 295 -22.95 -3.54 8.37
N GLY A 296 -23.04 -3.82 7.08
CA GLY A 296 -23.12 -2.80 6.02
C GLY A 296 -21.84 -1.98 5.82
N ARG A 297 -20.71 -2.43 6.39
CA ARG A 297 -19.43 -1.73 6.34
C ARG A 297 -18.73 -1.87 4.99
N LYS A 298 -17.83 -0.93 4.70
CA LYS A 298 -17.00 -0.92 3.49
C LYS A 298 -15.65 -1.54 3.76
N VAL A 299 -15.24 -2.46 2.87
CA VAL A 299 -13.99 -3.22 3.02
C VAL A 299 -13.01 -2.91 1.88
N LEU A 300 -11.74 -2.70 2.23
CA LEU A 300 -10.62 -2.61 1.30
C LEU A 300 -9.70 -3.83 1.49
N TYR A 301 -9.35 -4.50 0.40
CA TYR A 301 -8.28 -5.50 0.36
C TYR A 301 -7.14 -4.97 -0.51
N ALA A 302 -6.04 -4.57 0.11
CA ALA A 302 -4.86 -4.07 -0.55
C ALA A 302 -3.77 -5.14 -0.62
N CYS A 303 -3.08 -5.24 -1.76
CA CYS A 303 -1.88 -6.05 -1.94
C CYS A 303 -0.87 -5.28 -2.79
N PRO A 304 0.44 -5.35 -2.57
CA PRO A 304 1.41 -4.63 -3.37
C PRO A 304 1.51 -5.11 -4.83
N ARG A 305 1.08 -6.34 -5.14
CA ARG A 305 1.24 -6.98 -6.47
C ARG A 305 -0.05 -6.96 -7.28
N LYS A 306 0.05 -6.56 -8.55
CA LYS A 306 -1.09 -6.50 -9.49
C LYS A 306 -1.65 -7.88 -9.81
N GLU A 307 -0.77 -8.86 -9.97
CA GLU A 307 -1.08 -10.23 -10.36
C GLU A 307 -1.94 -10.92 -9.29
N VAL A 308 -1.62 -10.69 -8.02
CA VAL A 308 -2.42 -11.19 -6.88
C VAL A 308 -3.84 -10.64 -6.92
N ILE A 309 -4.00 -9.33 -7.20
CA ILE A 309 -5.33 -8.73 -7.34
C ILE A 309 -6.10 -9.31 -8.53
N ARG A 310 -5.43 -9.56 -9.66
CA ARG A 310 -6.05 -10.15 -10.86
C ARG A 310 -6.51 -11.59 -10.63
N GLU A 311 -5.78 -12.35 -9.83
CA GLU A 311 -6.15 -13.72 -9.43
C GLU A 311 -7.28 -13.73 -8.40
N LEU A 312 -7.19 -12.86 -7.38
CA LEU A 312 -8.15 -12.81 -6.28
C LEU A 312 -9.52 -12.27 -6.70
N HIS A 313 -9.59 -11.33 -7.64
CA HIS A 313 -10.86 -10.70 -8.04
C HIS A 313 -11.93 -11.71 -8.51
N PRO A 314 -11.71 -12.55 -9.54
CA PRO A 314 -12.70 -13.53 -9.96
C PRO A 314 -13.00 -14.57 -8.88
N ARG A 315 -11.99 -14.93 -8.08
CA ARG A 315 -12.15 -15.86 -6.97
C ARG A 315 -13.09 -15.32 -5.89
N LEU A 316 -12.96 -14.05 -5.54
CA LEU A 316 -13.82 -13.39 -4.56
C LEU A 316 -15.24 -13.17 -5.09
N GLN A 317 -15.39 -12.92 -6.39
CA GLN A 317 -16.72 -12.89 -7.04
C GLN A 317 -17.42 -14.25 -6.95
N ALA A 318 -16.68 -15.35 -7.09
CA ALA A 318 -17.24 -16.69 -6.91
C ALA A 318 -17.61 -16.99 -5.45
N VAL A 319 -16.83 -16.49 -4.48
CA VAL A 319 -17.13 -16.63 -3.04
C VAL A 319 -18.34 -15.79 -2.62
N TRP A 320 -18.54 -14.62 -3.25
CA TRP A 320 -19.62 -13.69 -2.95
C TRP A 320 -20.32 -13.16 -4.21
N PRO A 321 -21.15 -13.99 -4.87
CA PRO A 321 -21.80 -13.61 -6.12
C PRO A 321 -22.82 -12.45 -5.96
N GLY A 322 -23.38 -12.28 -4.76
CA GLY A 322 -24.33 -11.20 -4.45
C GLY A 322 -23.70 -9.86 -4.09
N LEU A 323 -22.36 -9.74 -4.10
CA LEU A 323 -21.67 -8.51 -3.72
C LEU A 323 -21.09 -7.76 -4.92
N ARG A 324 -21.08 -6.43 -4.85
CA ARG A 324 -20.37 -5.59 -5.81
C ARG A 324 -18.89 -5.57 -5.43
N ILE A 325 -18.08 -6.33 -6.16
CA ILE A 325 -16.62 -6.43 -5.94
C ILE A 325 -15.88 -5.78 -7.10
N GLN A 326 -15.03 -4.80 -6.79
CA GLN A 326 -14.21 -4.07 -7.78
C GLN A 326 -12.72 -4.34 -7.56
N ALA A 327 -11.95 -4.37 -8.66
CA ALA A 327 -10.50 -4.47 -8.63
C ALA A 327 -9.84 -3.26 -9.30
N LEU A 328 -8.87 -2.65 -8.62
CA LEU A 328 -8.16 -1.45 -9.04
C LEU A 328 -6.65 -1.69 -9.07
N TYR A 329 -6.05 -1.64 -10.26
CA TYR A 329 -4.60 -1.80 -10.45
C TYR A 329 -4.14 -1.03 -11.69
N GLY A 330 -2.83 -0.87 -11.89
CA GLY A 330 -2.31 -0.20 -13.08
C GLY A 330 -2.79 -0.86 -14.37
N GLY A 331 -3.61 -0.16 -15.17
CA GLY A 331 -4.23 -0.69 -16.39
C GLY A 331 -5.52 -1.49 -16.19
N SER A 332 -6.15 -1.47 -15.00
CA SER A 332 -7.50 -2.03 -14.83
C SER A 332 -8.56 -1.14 -15.49
N GLN A 333 -9.58 -1.74 -16.08
CA GLN A 333 -10.80 -1.05 -16.54
C GLN A 333 -11.73 -0.64 -15.38
N GLY A 334 -11.46 -1.14 -14.17
CA GLY A 334 -12.22 -0.81 -12.96
C GLY A 334 -12.19 0.69 -12.68
N LYS A 335 -13.38 1.30 -12.58
CA LYS A 335 -13.53 2.71 -12.20
C LYS A 335 -13.65 2.82 -10.70
N TYR A 336 -13.12 3.91 -10.12
CA TYR A 336 -13.38 4.26 -8.73
C TYR A 336 -14.87 4.53 -8.55
N GLY A 337 -15.61 3.55 -8.01
CA GLY A 337 -17.06 3.62 -7.88
C GLY A 337 -17.54 3.06 -6.54
N GLU A 338 -18.85 2.93 -6.41
CA GLU A 338 -19.47 2.26 -5.26
C GLU A 338 -19.33 0.76 -5.35
N ALA A 339 -18.69 0.18 -4.35
CA ALA A 339 -18.51 -1.25 -4.18
C ALA A 339 -18.63 -1.61 -2.71
N ASP A 340 -18.79 -2.90 -2.46
CA ASP A 340 -18.92 -3.46 -1.11
C ASP A 340 -17.54 -3.90 -0.61
N LEU A 341 -16.80 -4.56 -1.51
CA LEU A 341 -15.39 -4.90 -1.37
C LEU A 341 -14.60 -4.31 -2.53
N ILE A 342 -13.53 -3.58 -2.22
CA ILE A 342 -12.56 -3.11 -3.21
C ILE A 342 -11.25 -3.85 -3.02
N LEU A 343 -10.78 -4.48 -4.09
CA LEU A 343 -9.43 -5.00 -4.22
C LEU A 343 -8.55 -3.97 -4.90
N THR A 344 -7.35 -3.75 -4.38
CA THR A 344 -6.49 -2.70 -4.94
C THR A 344 -5.01 -3.05 -4.84
N THR A 345 -4.21 -2.53 -5.77
CA THR A 345 -2.79 -2.37 -5.44
C THR A 345 -2.60 -1.30 -4.38
N THR A 346 -1.55 -1.40 -3.57
CA THR A 346 -1.23 -0.42 -2.52
C THR A 346 -1.10 1.01 -3.06
N HIS A 347 -0.50 1.16 -4.24
CA HIS A 347 -0.43 2.44 -4.96
C HIS A 347 -1.81 3.02 -5.32
N GLN A 348 -2.76 2.18 -5.74
CA GLN A 348 -4.12 2.63 -6.05
C GLN A 348 -4.89 2.99 -4.76
N ALA A 349 -4.55 2.37 -3.62
CA ALA A 349 -5.10 2.76 -2.32
C ALA A 349 -4.76 4.22 -1.95
N LEU A 350 -3.71 4.81 -2.53
CA LEU A 350 -3.33 6.20 -2.29
C LEU A 350 -4.34 7.25 -2.80
N ARG A 351 -5.39 6.82 -3.50
CA ARG A 351 -6.50 7.69 -3.95
C ARG A 351 -7.71 7.65 -3.03
N PHE A 352 -7.69 6.83 -1.97
CA PHE A 352 -8.76 6.77 -0.99
C PHE A 352 -8.48 7.66 0.22
N TYR A 353 -9.56 8.20 0.79
CA TYR A 353 -9.54 9.03 1.98
C TYR A 353 -10.74 8.72 2.87
N ARG A 354 -10.49 8.21 4.08
CA ARG A 354 -11.50 7.93 5.11
C ARG A 354 -12.73 7.21 4.56
N ARG A 355 -12.52 6.12 3.84
CA ARG A 355 -13.56 5.41 3.10
C ARG A 355 -13.98 4.08 3.71
N PHE A 356 -13.04 3.32 4.25
CA PHE A 356 -13.27 1.92 4.62
C PHE A 356 -13.29 1.74 6.12
N ASP A 357 -14.22 0.92 6.60
CA ASP A 357 -14.31 0.55 8.02
C ASP A 357 -13.42 -0.66 8.34
N LEU A 358 -13.07 -1.48 7.34
CA LEU A 358 -12.05 -2.52 7.45
C LEU A 358 -11.06 -2.38 6.28
N VAL A 359 -9.78 -2.26 6.59
CA VAL A 359 -8.70 -2.33 5.60
C VAL A 359 -7.84 -3.55 5.86
N ILE A 360 -7.66 -4.36 4.83
CA ILE A 360 -6.81 -5.55 4.86
C ILE A 360 -5.58 -5.24 4.02
N LEU A 361 -4.39 -5.41 4.57
CA LEU A 361 -3.14 -5.35 3.80
C LEU A 361 -2.49 -6.72 3.75
N ASP A 362 -2.53 -7.34 2.58
CA ASP A 362 -1.85 -8.60 2.29
C ASP A 362 -0.44 -8.34 1.75
N GLU A 363 0.46 -9.26 2.08
CA GLU A 363 1.89 -9.19 1.76
C GLU A 363 2.54 -7.87 2.21
N VAL A 364 2.30 -7.46 3.46
CA VAL A 364 2.94 -6.27 4.09
C VAL A 364 4.47 -6.25 3.93
N ASP A 365 5.04 -7.44 3.80
CA ASP A 365 6.46 -7.74 3.74
C ASP A 365 6.96 -8.02 2.32
N ALA A 366 6.16 -7.78 1.28
CA ALA A 366 6.60 -8.01 -0.10
C ALA A 366 7.59 -6.93 -0.58
N PHE A 367 8.75 -7.40 -1.03
CA PHE A 367 9.71 -6.59 -1.79
C PHE A 367 9.08 -6.05 -3.09
N PRO A 368 9.39 -4.81 -3.52
CA PRO A 368 10.34 -3.85 -2.94
C PRO A 368 9.76 -2.95 -1.85
N LEU A 369 8.46 -3.05 -1.57
CA LEU A 369 7.75 -2.14 -0.66
C LEU A 369 7.84 -2.57 0.81
N ALA A 370 8.53 -3.67 1.11
CA ALA A 370 8.73 -4.14 2.48
C ALA A 370 9.44 -3.05 3.31
N GLY A 371 8.77 -2.59 4.37
CA GLY A 371 9.28 -1.49 5.21
C GLY A 371 9.07 -0.09 4.63
N ASP A 372 8.45 0.05 3.46
CA ASP A 372 8.13 1.36 2.88
C ASP A 372 7.01 2.04 3.69
N PRO A 373 7.26 3.22 4.28
CA PRO A 373 6.24 4.00 4.98
C PRO A 373 4.98 4.27 4.16
N MET A 374 5.09 4.30 2.83
CA MET A 374 3.97 4.51 1.92
C MET A 374 2.88 3.46 2.07
N LEU A 375 3.24 2.19 2.30
CA LEU A 375 2.26 1.10 2.48
C LEU A 375 1.33 1.38 3.66
N TYR A 376 1.94 1.66 4.81
CA TYR A 376 1.22 1.98 6.04
C TYR A 376 0.41 3.27 5.90
N TYR A 377 1.00 4.29 5.28
CA TYR A 377 0.32 5.57 5.03
C TYR A 377 -0.92 5.41 4.13
N ALA A 378 -0.84 4.59 3.09
CA ALA A 378 -1.94 4.33 2.17
C ALA A 378 -3.14 3.72 2.89
N VAL A 379 -2.88 2.69 3.71
CA VAL A 379 -3.88 1.98 4.49
C VAL A 379 -4.50 2.88 5.55
N GLU A 380 -3.70 3.61 6.32
CA GLU A 380 -4.20 4.51 7.37
C GLU A 380 -5.05 5.65 6.81
N ARG A 381 -4.66 6.22 5.67
CA ARG A 381 -5.46 7.28 5.03
C ARG A 381 -6.77 6.74 4.47
N ALA A 382 -6.76 5.55 3.88
CA ALA A 382 -7.96 4.91 3.34
C ALA A 382 -8.95 4.50 4.44
N ARG A 383 -8.43 4.11 5.61
CA ARG A 383 -9.22 3.73 6.80
C ARG A 383 -9.98 4.92 7.36
N ARG A 384 -11.25 4.70 7.71
CA ARG A 384 -12.06 5.62 8.51
C ARG A 384 -11.46 5.82 9.90
N GLU A 385 -11.83 6.89 10.57
CA GLU A 385 -11.27 7.23 11.89
C GLU A 385 -11.44 6.10 12.92
N HIS A 386 -12.64 5.51 12.96
CA HIS A 386 -12.99 4.36 13.79
C HIS A 386 -12.93 3.02 13.04
N GLY A 387 -12.30 2.97 11.86
CA GLY A 387 -12.13 1.72 11.12
C GLY A 387 -11.04 0.83 11.72
N GLN A 388 -10.93 -0.41 11.24
CA GLN A 388 -9.98 -1.42 11.68
C GLN A 388 -8.98 -1.79 10.57
N ILE A 389 -7.80 -2.29 10.94
CA ILE A 389 -6.80 -2.83 10.02
C ILE A 389 -6.50 -4.28 10.34
N LEU A 390 -6.54 -5.14 9.32
CA LEU A 390 -6.05 -6.51 9.41
C LEU A 390 -4.79 -6.68 8.54
N TRP A 391 -3.65 -6.91 9.17
CA TRP A 391 -2.37 -7.15 8.52
C TRP A 391 -2.23 -8.64 8.20
N LEU A 392 -2.00 -9.04 6.95
CA LEU A 392 -1.78 -10.44 6.57
C LEU A 392 -0.33 -10.64 6.13
N THR A 393 0.40 -11.50 6.83
CA THR A 393 1.76 -11.85 6.43
C THR A 393 2.23 -13.16 7.05
N ALA A 394 3.18 -13.82 6.38
CA ALA A 394 3.90 -14.94 6.98
C ALA A 394 5.15 -14.50 7.75
N THR A 395 5.64 -13.31 7.47
CA THR A 395 6.95 -12.83 7.90
C THR A 395 6.82 -11.37 8.29
N PRO A 396 6.18 -11.09 9.44
CA PRO A 396 5.96 -9.73 9.92
C PRO A 396 7.29 -8.99 10.15
N PRO A 397 7.40 -7.73 9.70
CA PRO A 397 8.48 -6.84 10.06
C PRO A 397 8.81 -6.82 11.57
N PRO A 398 10.09 -6.61 11.95
CA PRO A 398 10.53 -6.63 13.35
C PRO A 398 9.74 -5.68 14.26
N GLU A 399 9.36 -4.49 13.77
CA GLU A 399 8.57 -3.53 14.53
C GLU A 399 7.17 -4.07 14.89
N MET A 400 6.53 -4.82 14.00
CA MET A 400 5.24 -5.48 14.28
C MET A 400 5.42 -6.62 15.27
N VAL A 401 6.46 -7.44 15.12
CA VAL A 401 6.78 -8.50 16.10
C VAL A 401 7.01 -7.92 17.49
N ALA A 402 7.71 -6.79 17.59
CA ALA A 402 7.93 -6.10 18.85
C ALA A 402 6.61 -5.56 19.47
N ARG A 403 5.67 -5.07 18.65
CA ARG A 403 4.34 -4.65 19.13
C ARG A 403 3.52 -5.82 19.65
N VAL A 404 3.54 -6.96 18.95
CA VAL A 404 2.86 -8.20 19.40
C VAL A 404 3.42 -8.65 20.75
N ARG A 405 4.75 -8.74 20.89
CA ARG A 405 5.42 -9.13 22.15
C ARG A 405 5.08 -8.20 23.32
N LYS A 406 4.83 -6.92 23.04
CA LYS A 406 4.45 -5.91 24.05
C LYS A 406 2.92 -5.84 24.29
N GLY A 407 2.12 -6.69 23.65
CA GLY A 407 0.66 -6.64 23.75
C GLY A 407 0.01 -5.41 23.10
N LYS A 408 0.73 -4.69 22.22
CA LYS A 408 0.26 -3.46 21.54
C LYS A 408 -0.35 -3.72 20.16
N LEU A 409 -0.37 -4.97 19.71
CA LEU A 409 -0.95 -5.41 18.45
C LEU A 409 -1.54 -6.80 18.68
N ALA A 410 -2.86 -6.92 18.50
CA ALA A 410 -3.54 -8.21 18.56
C ALA A 410 -3.00 -9.13 17.45
N VAL A 411 -2.93 -10.44 17.72
CA VAL A 411 -2.39 -11.41 16.78
C VAL A 411 -3.28 -12.64 16.69
N ILE A 412 -3.53 -13.10 15.46
CA ILE A 412 -4.17 -14.37 15.13
C ILE A 412 -3.10 -15.26 14.51
N TYR A 413 -2.88 -16.43 15.10
CA TYR A 413 -1.89 -17.38 14.59
C TYR A 413 -2.54 -18.42 13.69
N LEU A 414 -2.03 -18.57 12.47
CA LEU A 414 -2.40 -19.65 11.56
C LEU A 414 -1.15 -20.50 11.23
N PRO A 415 -0.78 -21.44 12.11
CA PRO A 415 0.55 -22.05 12.07
C PRO A 415 0.67 -23.27 11.15
N ALA A 416 -0.45 -23.84 10.69
CA ALA A 416 -0.48 -25.06 9.87
C ALA A 416 -0.84 -24.75 8.41
N ARG A 417 -0.31 -25.54 7.47
CA ARG A 417 -0.70 -25.46 6.05
C ARG A 417 -2.10 -26.01 5.82
N TYR A 418 -2.72 -25.66 4.68
CA TYR A 418 -4.07 -26.14 4.33
C TYR A 418 -4.18 -27.68 4.23
N HIS A 419 -3.06 -28.39 4.08
CA HIS A 419 -3.00 -29.85 4.03
C HIS A 419 -2.52 -30.47 5.35
N GLY A 420 -2.33 -29.69 6.42
CA GLY A 420 -1.99 -30.20 7.76
C GLY A 420 -0.58 -30.77 7.94
N HIS A 421 0.31 -30.71 6.94
CA HIS A 421 1.71 -31.10 7.11
C HIS A 421 2.56 -29.90 7.55
N PRO A 422 3.68 -30.14 8.28
CA PRO A 422 4.56 -29.08 8.73
C PRO A 422 5.21 -28.30 7.58
N LEU A 423 5.66 -27.08 7.87
CA LEU A 423 6.55 -26.36 6.98
C LEU A 423 7.89 -27.12 6.85
N PRO A 424 8.47 -27.20 5.65
CA PRO A 424 9.76 -27.85 5.48
C PRO A 424 10.84 -27.05 6.22
N GLU A 425 11.53 -27.72 7.13
CA GLU A 425 12.62 -27.12 7.90
C GLU A 425 13.88 -27.05 7.03
N PRO A 426 14.52 -25.87 6.90
CA PRO A 426 15.68 -25.73 6.03
C PRO A 426 16.92 -26.40 6.64
N GLU A 427 17.64 -27.14 5.81
CA GLU A 427 18.93 -27.72 6.12
C GLU A 427 20.03 -26.72 5.71
N PHE A 428 20.81 -26.24 6.68
CA PHE A 428 21.98 -25.41 6.39
C PHE A 428 23.17 -26.31 6.04
N VAL A 429 23.72 -26.11 4.84
CA VAL A 429 24.87 -26.87 4.35
C VAL A 429 26.05 -25.90 4.24
N ARG A 430 27.04 -26.10 5.11
CA ARG A 430 28.23 -25.25 5.16
C ARG A 430 29.18 -25.61 4.02
N GLU A 431 29.50 -24.65 3.18
CA GLU A 431 30.46 -24.77 2.08
C GLU A 431 31.53 -23.66 2.20
N PRO A 432 32.57 -23.85 3.04
CA PRO A 432 33.54 -22.79 3.35
C PRO A 432 34.28 -22.23 2.13
N PHE A 433 34.49 -23.08 1.11
CA PHE A 433 35.22 -22.76 -0.10
C PHE A 433 34.30 -22.53 -1.30
N LEU A 434 33.08 -22.04 -1.07
CA LEU A 434 32.11 -21.78 -2.13
C LEU A 434 32.64 -20.74 -3.13
N ARG A 435 32.99 -21.22 -4.33
CA ARG A 435 33.63 -20.45 -5.40
C ARG A 435 32.60 -19.71 -6.27
N PRO A 436 33.02 -18.68 -7.04
CA PRO A 436 32.19 -18.11 -8.09
C PRO A 436 31.85 -19.14 -9.18
N PRO A 437 30.71 -19.02 -9.87
CA PRO A 437 30.34 -19.92 -10.95
C PRO A 437 31.40 -19.96 -12.06
N GLY A 438 31.66 -21.13 -12.63
CA GLY A 438 32.63 -21.32 -13.73
C GLY A 438 34.12 -21.32 -13.34
N THR A 439 34.47 -21.17 -12.05
CA THR A 439 35.88 -21.13 -11.59
C THR A 439 36.43 -22.49 -11.11
N GLY A 440 35.71 -23.57 -11.38
CA GLY A 440 36.06 -24.93 -10.96
C GLY A 440 34.87 -25.88 -11.00
N PRO A 441 34.99 -27.09 -10.43
CA PRO A 441 33.89 -28.05 -10.39
C PRO A 441 32.76 -27.57 -9.46
N LEU A 442 31.53 -28.03 -9.71
CA LEU A 442 30.40 -27.77 -8.84
C LEU A 442 30.68 -28.24 -7.39
N PRO A 443 30.28 -27.46 -6.36
CA PRO A 443 30.32 -27.91 -4.98
C PRO A 443 29.58 -29.24 -4.80
N ARG A 444 30.20 -30.19 -4.08
CA ARG A 444 29.60 -31.51 -3.80
C ARG A 444 28.23 -31.38 -3.13
N SER A 445 28.09 -30.40 -2.24
CA SER A 445 26.82 -30.04 -1.60
C SER A 445 25.70 -29.76 -2.61
N MET A 446 25.99 -28.96 -3.64
CA MET A 446 25.04 -28.63 -4.71
C MET A 446 24.73 -29.83 -5.60
N VAL A 447 25.76 -30.61 -5.98
CA VAL A 447 25.58 -31.85 -6.78
C VAL A 447 24.69 -32.85 -6.04
N ASN A 448 24.91 -33.04 -4.74
CA ASN A 448 24.08 -33.94 -3.92
C ASN A 448 22.61 -33.48 -3.87
N CYS A 449 22.35 -32.18 -3.74
CA CYS A 449 20.99 -31.63 -3.76
C CYS A 449 20.30 -31.88 -5.11
N ILE A 450 21.02 -31.67 -6.21
CA ILE A 450 20.53 -31.90 -7.57
C ILE A 450 20.24 -33.39 -7.79
N ASN A 451 21.20 -34.28 -7.51
CA ASN A 451 21.02 -35.72 -7.66
C ASN A 451 19.87 -36.26 -6.82
N THR A 452 19.75 -35.80 -5.56
CA THR A 452 18.62 -36.17 -4.69
C THR A 452 17.28 -35.74 -5.28
N THR A 453 17.23 -34.55 -5.88
CA THR A 453 15.99 -33.99 -6.45
C THR A 453 15.62 -34.68 -7.76
N LEU A 454 16.56 -34.78 -8.70
CA LEU A 454 16.35 -35.36 -10.02
C LEU A 454 16.13 -36.87 -9.95
N GLY A 455 16.86 -37.58 -9.07
CA GLY A 455 16.68 -39.02 -8.86
C GLY A 455 15.29 -39.39 -8.34
N ALA A 456 14.60 -38.46 -7.67
CA ALA A 456 13.21 -38.63 -7.24
C ALA A 456 12.17 -38.14 -8.29
N GLY A 457 12.62 -37.73 -9.48
CA GLY A 457 11.76 -37.18 -10.53
C GLY A 457 11.08 -35.87 -10.11
N LEU A 458 11.77 -35.05 -9.31
CA LEU A 458 11.27 -33.78 -8.79
C LEU A 458 11.93 -32.60 -9.53
N GLN A 459 11.33 -31.43 -9.41
CA GLN A 459 11.91 -30.19 -9.91
C GLN A 459 12.69 -29.45 -8.79
N LEU A 460 13.74 -28.72 -9.18
CA LEU A 460 14.56 -27.89 -8.28
C LEU A 460 14.41 -26.41 -8.63
N LEU A 461 14.06 -25.60 -7.63
CA LEU A 461 14.13 -24.14 -7.73
C LEU A 461 15.37 -23.65 -6.97
N LEU A 462 16.34 -23.13 -7.72
CA LEU A 462 17.64 -22.68 -7.21
C LEU A 462 17.68 -21.14 -7.17
N PHE A 463 17.79 -20.57 -5.97
CA PHE A 463 17.88 -19.13 -5.76
C PHE A 463 19.34 -18.66 -5.66
N VAL A 464 19.65 -17.55 -6.34
CA VAL A 464 20.92 -16.82 -6.26
C VAL A 464 20.68 -15.34 -5.91
N PRO A 465 21.61 -14.65 -5.24
CA PRO A 465 21.38 -13.31 -4.70
C PRO A 465 21.41 -12.20 -5.77
N ALA A 466 21.97 -12.46 -6.95
CA ALA A 466 22.16 -11.45 -7.99
C ALA A 466 21.74 -11.94 -9.38
N VAL A 467 21.24 -11.02 -10.20
CA VAL A 467 20.87 -11.29 -11.60
C VAL A 467 22.07 -11.80 -12.40
N SER A 468 23.27 -11.24 -12.17
CA SER A 468 24.51 -11.68 -12.83
C SER A 468 24.87 -13.13 -12.55
N LEU A 469 24.43 -13.70 -11.41
CA LEU A 469 24.70 -15.10 -11.05
C LEU A 469 23.71 -16.06 -11.69
N VAL A 470 22.56 -15.60 -12.18
CA VAL A 470 21.51 -16.50 -12.73
C VAL A 470 22.05 -17.25 -13.95
N GLU A 471 22.55 -16.51 -14.94
CA GLU A 471 23.10 -17.11 -16.16
C GLU A 471 24.41 -17.83 -15.87
N GLY A 472 25.27 -17.27 -15.01
CA GLY A 472 26.55 -17.89 -14.63
C GLY A 472 26.38 -19.26 -13.97
N VAL A 473 25.41 -19.41 -13.05
CA VAL A 473 25.12 -20.70 -12.42
C VAL A 473 24.42 -21.65 -13.39
N ALA A 474 23.51 -21.17 -14.24
CA ALA A 474 22.87 -22.00 -15.25
C ALA A 474 23.89 -22.60 -16.23
N ALA A 475 24.80 -21.77 -16.75
CA ALA A 475 25.91 -22.23 -17.60
C ALA A 475 26.83 -23.20 -16.86
N TRP A 476 27.20 -22.88 -15.62
CA TRP A 476 28.06 -23.75 -14.81
C TRP A 476 27.47 -25.14 -14.58
N LEU A 477 26.15 -25.23 -14.40
CA LEU A 477 25.43 -26.50 -14.31
C LEU A 477 25.45 -27.28 -15.62
N LEU A 478 25.20 -26.61 -16.75
CA LEU A 478 25.20 -27.24 -18.08
C LEU A 478 26.59 -27.78 -18.46
N ASP A 479 27.65 -27.01 -18.19
CA ASP A 479 29.03 -27.40 -18.48
C ASP A 479 29.47 -28.61 -17.65
N SER A 480 29.04 -28.65 -16.39
CA SER A 480 29.42 -29.72 -15.45
C SER A 480 28.58 -30.98 -15.62
N TRP A 481 27.40 -30.88 -16.24
CA TRP A 481 26.50 -31.99 -16.50
C TRP A 481 25.80 -31.80 -17.86
N PRO A 482 26.45 -32.22 -18.97
CA PRO A 482 25.92 -32.04 -20.32
C PRO A 482 24.75 -32.97 -20.67
N GLY A 483 24.12 -33.64 -19.68
CA GLY A 483 22.99 -34.53 -19.89
C GLY A 483 21.81 -33.81 -20.57
N GLN A 484 21.26 -34.43 -21.61
CA GLN A 484 20.08 -33.91 -22.31
C GLN A 484 18.81 -34.32 -21.57
N ALA A 485 17.91 -33.37 -21.31
CA ALA A 485 16.51 -33.72 -21.03
C ALA A 485 15.79 -33.95 -22.37
N PRO A 486 14.77 -34.83 -22.43
CA PRO A 486 13.94 -34.95 -23.63
C PRO A 486 13.30 -33.59 -23.95
N GLY A 487 13.74 -32.95 -25.04
CA GLY A 487 13.18 -31.67 -25.52
C GLY A 487 13.98 -30.39 -25.24
N GLY A 488 15.19 -30.45 -24.64
CA GLY A 488 16.05 -29.27 -24.51
C GLY A 488 17.01 -29.26 -23.30
N ALA A 489 17.43 -28.06 -22.89
CA ALA A 489 18.29 -27.85 -21.72
C ALA A 489 17.54 -28.17 -20.41
N TRP A 490 18.13 -29.03 -19.57
CA TRP A 490 17.56 -29.44 -18.28
C TRP A 490 17.60 -28.34 -17.20
N VAL A 491 18.34 -27.26 -17.45
CA VAL A 491 18.46 -26.06 -16.60
C VAL A 491 18.12 -24.82 -17.42
N ARG A 492 17.39 -23.86 -16.82
CA ARG A 492 17.22 -22.51 -17.39
C ARG A 492 17.36 -21.43 -16.32
N GLY A 493 17.81 -20.24 -16.72
CA GLY A 493 17.86 -19.03 -15.91
C GLY A 493 16.60 -18.17 -16.06
N CYS A 494 16.14 -17.52 -14.98
CA CYS A 494 15.06 -16.54 -15.05
C CYS A 494 15.20 -15.47 -13.95
N HIS A 495 15.09 -14.19 -14.32
CA HIS A 495 15.12 -13.06 -13.40
C HIS A 495 14.04 -12.01 -13.76
N ALA A 496 13.89 -10.97 -12.93
CA ALA A 496 12.79 -10.00 -13.04
C ALA A 496 12.71 -9.30 -14.42
N ALA A 497 13.86 -9.01 -15.04
CA ALA A 497 13.99 -8.32 -16.33
C ALA A 497 14.16 -9.29 -17.52
N HIS A 498 13.98 -10.60 -17.33
CA HIS A 498 14.14 -11.58 -18.40
C HIS A 498 13.09 -11.37 -19.52
N PRO A 499 13.48 -11.22 -20.80
CA PRO A 499 12.54 -10.86 -21.88
C PRO A 499 11.37 -11.83 -22.07
N ARG A 500 11.63 -13.14 -21.86
CA ARG A 500 10.63 -14.22 -21.98
C ARG A 500 10.23 -14.82 -20.63
N ARG A 501 10.23 -14.01 -19.57
CA ARG A 501 10.01 -14.46 -18.18
C ARG A 501 8.77 -15.35 -18.02
N GLU A 502 7.65 -14.92 -18.59
CA GLU A 502 6.36 -15.63 -18.46
C GLU A 502 6.38 -17.00 -19.14
N GLU A 503 7.01 -17.09 -20.31
CA GLU A 503 7.19 -18.33 -21.05
C GLU A 503 8.05 -19.34 -20.27
N VAL A 504 9.20 -18.89 -19.73
CA VAL A 504 10.10 -19.74 -18.94
C VAL A 504 9.40 -20.26 -17.68
N ILE A 505 8.69 -19.39 -16.96
CA ILE A 505 7.94 -19.78 -15.75
C ILE A 505 6.82 -20.76 -16.11
N ALA A 506 6.10 -20.55 -17.21
CA ALA A 506 5.04 -21.45 -17.66
C ALA A 506 5.59 -22.83 -18.06
N ALA A 507 6.72 -22.86 -18.78
CA ALA A 507 7.43 -24.09 -19.12
C ALA A 507 7.90 -24.86 -17.88
N PHE A 508 8.49 -24.15 -16.89
CA PHE A 508 8.90 -24.77 -15.63
C PHE A 508 7.68 -25.36 -14.90
N ARG A 509 6.56 -24.65 -14.87
CA ARG A 509 5.32 -25.14 -14.23
C ARG A 509 4.74 -26.40 -14.90
N ARG A 510 4.94 -26.56 -16.21
CA ARG A 510 4.52 -27.76 -16.95
C ARG A 510 5.50 -28.94 -16.81
N GLY A 511 6.62 -28.76 -16.12
CA GLY A 511 7.62 -29.80 -15.95
C GLY A 511 8.49 -30.04 -17.18
N GLU A 512 8.53 -29.10 -18.14
CA GLU A 512 9.31 -29.23 -19.38
C GLU A 512 10.82 -29.27 -19.14
N PHE A 513 11.28 -28.74 -18.01
CA PHE A 513 12.66 -28.86 -17.55
C PHE A 513 12.72 -28.91 -16.02
N PRO A 514 13.68 -29.66 -15.45
CA PRO A 514 13.67 -29.93 -14.02
C PRO A 514 14.31 -28.85 -13.14
N VAL A 515 15.19 -27.98 -13.65
CA VAL A 515 15.90 -27.00 -12.80
C VAL A 515 15.72 -25.56 -13.28
N LEU A 516 15.25 -24.69 -12.40
CA LEU A 516 15.15 -23.25 -12.63
C LEU A 516 16.09 -22.49 -11.70
N VAL A 517 17.06 -21.77 -12.27
CA VAL A 517 17.92 -20.82 -11.55
C VAL A 517 17.26 -19.44 -11.58
N THR A 518 17.11 -18.81 -10.42
CA THR A 518 16.36 -17.55 -10.31
C THR A 518 16.81 -16.68 -9.15
N THR A 519 16.30 -15.45 -9.11
CA THR A 519 16.44 -14.55 -7.96
C THR A 519 15.18 -14.57 -7.11
N THR A 520 15.05 -13.63 -6.16
CA THR A 520 13.85 -13.43 -5.32
C THR A 520 12.56 -13.17 -6.11
N VAL A 521 12.61 -13.03 -7.44
CA VAL A 521 11.40 -12.93 -8.28
C VAL A 521 10.44 -14.12 -8.09
N MET A 522 10.97 -15.32 -7.82
CA MET A 522 10.16 -16.53 -7.59
C MET A 522 9.89 -16.82 -6.11
N GLU A 523 10.25 -15.95 -5.17
CA GLU A 523 10.01 -16.18 -3.73
C GLU A 523 8.50 -16.23 -3.38
N ARG A 524 7.66 -15.55 -4.18
CA ARG A 524 6.20 -15.45 -4.03
C ARG A 524 5.49 -15.68 -5.36
N GLY A 525 4.25 -16.19 -5.32
CA GLY A 525 3.44 -16.48 -6.50
C GLY A 525 2.85 -17.90 -6.52
N VAL A 526 2.68 -18.45 -7.73
CA VAL A 526 1.92 -19.68 -7.99
C VAL A 526 2.61 -20.92 -7.42
N THR A 527 1.81 -21.93 -7.05
CA THR A 527 2.28 -23.23 -6.55
C THR A 527 2.82 -24.09 -7.68
N ILE A 528 4.00 -24.69 -7.48
CA ILE A 528 4.61 -25.67 -8.37
C ILE A 528 4.58 -27.01 -7.62
N PRO A 529 3.97 -28.07 -8.20
CA PRO A 529 3.94 -29.39 -7.58
C PRO A 529 5.34 -30.01 -7.59
N ARG A 530 5.60 -30.98 -6.69
CA ARG A 530 6.82 -31.82 -6.71
C ARG A 530 8.13 -31.00 -6.74
N LEU A 531 8.22 -30.02 -5.84
CA LEU A 531 9.31 -29.03 -5.82
C LEU A 531 10.20 -29.16 -4.59
N ASN A 532 11.52 -29.22 -4.81
CA ASN A 532 12.55 -28.92 -3.82
C ASN A 532 13.14 -27.53 -4.06
N VAL A 533 13.75 -26.96 -3.02
CA VAL A 533 14.29 -25.61 -3.04
C VAL A 533 15.74 -25.61 -2.57
N LEU A 534 16.58 -24.88 -3.28
CA LEU A 534 17.96 -24.63 -2.92
C LEU A 534 18.23 -23.11 -2.94
N VAL A 535 18.87 -22.57 -1.92
CA VAL A 535 19.40 -21.21 -1.90
C VAL A 535 20.92 -21.29 -1.89
N LEU A 536 21.56 -20.75 -2.92
CA LEU A 536 23.01 -20.64 -3.03
C LEU A 536 23.46 -19.26 -2.57
N TYR A 537 24.58 -19.19 -1.85
CA TYR A 537 25.05 -17.98 -1.17
C TYR A 537 24.01 -17.44 -0.16
N ALA A 538 23.40 -18.35 0.61
CA ALA A 538 22.33 -18.03 1.54
C ALA A 538 22.75 -17.05 2.66
N GLU A 539 24.05 -16.87 2.89
CA GLU A 539 24.61 -15.92 3.84
C GLU A 539 24.51 -14.45 3.39
N GLU A 540 24.19 -14.17 2.12
CA GLU A 540 24.08 -12.83 1.56
C GLU A 540 22.86 -12.06 2.08
N GLY A 541 22.93 -11.62 3.35
CA GLY A 541 21.84 -11.05 4.12
C GLY A 541 21.29 -9.71 3.62
N ARG A 542 21.95 -9.07 2.64
CA ARG A 542 21.40 -7.89 1.94
C ARG A 542 20.20 -8.26 1.06
N VAL A 543 20.18 -9.49 0.54
CA VAL A 543 19.12 -9.98 -0.36
C VAL A 543 18.30 -11.06 0.35
N PHE A 544 18.97 -12.04 0.98
CA PHE A 544 18.35 -13.13 1.70
C PHE A 544 18.15 -12.79 3.18
N THR A 545 17.23 -11.87 3.44
CA THR A 545 16.74 -11.60 4.80
C THR A 545 16.00 -12.83 5.36
N ALA A 546 15.78 -12.87 6.68
CA ALA A 546 15.03 -13.96 7.31
C ALA A 546 13.62 -14.11 6.70
N SER A 547 12.95 -13.00 6.38
CA SER A 547 11.63 -13.03 5.75
C SER A 547 11.68 -13.64 4.35
N THR A 548 12.63 -13.23 3.52
CA THR A 548 12.87 -13.79 2.18
C THR A 548 13.13 -15.30 2.27
N LEU A 549 14.00 -15.74 3.17
CA LEU A 549 14.34 -17.16 3.34
C LEU A 549 13.14 -18.01 3.78
N VAL A 550 12.29 -17.51 4.68
CA VAL A 550 11.04 -18.21 5.08
C VAL A 550 10.08 -18.32 3.90
N GLN A 551 9.94 -17.29 3.06
CA GLN A 551 9.10 -17.34 1.86
C GLN A 551 9.62 -18.36 0.83
N ILE A 552 10.94 -18.35 0.61
CA ILE A 552 11.63 -19.30 -0.27
C ILE A 552 11.44 -20.74 0.22
N ALA A 553 11.72 -21.01 1.49
CA ALA A 553 11.46 -22.33 2.11
C ALA A 553 9.98 -22.71 1.98
N GLY A 554 9.08 -21.73 2.12
CA GLY A 554 7.65 -21.85 1.95
C GLY A 554 7.17 -22.24 0.54
N ARG A 555 8.07 -22.35 -0.45
CA ARG A 555 7.75 -22.87 -1.79
C ARG A 555 7.78 -24.39 -1.87
N ALA A 556 8.66 -25.03 -1.10
CA ALA A 556 8.72 -26.48 -1.04
C ALA A 556 7.51 -27.05 -0.28
N GLY A 557 7.06 -28.24 -0.69
CA GLY A 557 6.00 -29.00 -0.02
C GLY A 557 4.60 -28.37 -0.07
N ARG A 558 4.31 -27.46 -1.02
CA ARG A 558 3.02 -26.73 -1.07
C ARG A 558 1.84 -27.56 -1.57
N SER A 559 2.09 -28.67 -2.27
CA SER A 559 1.03 -29.54 -2.80
C SER A 559 0.66 -30.57 -1.76
N ALA A 560 -0.64 -30.80 -1.54
CA ALA A 560 -1.11 -31.90 -0.69
C ALA A 560 -0.62 -33.27 -1.17
N ALA A 561 -0.47 -33.45 -2.49
CA ALA A 561 0.07 -34.69 -3.07
C ALA A 561 1.57 -34.87 -2.83
N TYR A 562 2.30 -33.80 -2.49
CA TYR A 562 3.74 -33.86 -2.21
C TYR A 562 4.11 -32.84 -1.11
N PRO A 563 3.83 -33.16 0.16
CA PRO A 563 4.07 -32.24 1.27
C PRO A 563 5.53 -32.25 1.76
N THR A 564 6.34 -33.25 1.35
CA THR A 564 7.68 -33.55 1.86
C THR A 564 8.82 -32.87 1.08
N GLY A 565 8.57 -31.70 0.51
CA GLY A 565 9.62 -30.97 -0.23
C GLY A 565 10.81 -30.60 0.65
N ARG A 566 12.03 -30.75 0.13
CA ARG A 566 13.27 -30.41 0.84
C ARG A 566 13.71 -28.98 0.56
N VAL A 567 14.36 -28.37 1.55
CA VAL A 567 14.89 -27.01 1.48
C VAL A 567 16.34 -27.02 1.95
N TRP A 568 17.25 -26.54 1.11
CA TRP A 568 18.66 -26.41 1.44
C TRP A 568 19.11 -24.95 1.36
N PHE A 569 19.84 -24.50 2.38
CA PHE A 569 20.53 -23.21 2.38
C PHE A 569 22.03 -23.49 2.35
N ILE A 570 22.66 -23.29 1.19
CA ILE A 570 24.10 -23.47 0.99
C ILE A 570 24.79 -22.12 1.16
N GLY A 571 25.79 -22.07 2.03
CA GLY A 571 26.58 -20.87 2.27
C GLY A 571 27.88 -21.13 3.01
N ARG A 572 28.79 -20.15 3.04
CA ARG A 572 30.11 -20.29 3.69
C ARG A 572 30.02 -20.40 5.21
N HIS A 573 29.04 -19.74 5.81
CA HIS A 573 28.81 -19.70 7.25
C HIS A 573 27.32 -19.47 7.57
N LEU A 574 26.94 -19.82 8.80
CA LEU A 574 25.57 -19.60 9.28
C LEU A 574 25.36 -18.12 9.58
N SER A 575 24.51 -17.45 8.79
CA SER A 575 24.16 -16.04 9.02
C SER A 575 23.01 -15.92 10.04
N PRO A 576 22.87 -14.76 10.72
CA PRO A 576 21.71 -14.48 11.57
C PRO A 576 20.37 -14.63 10.86
N ALA A 577 20.31 -14.26 9.57
CA ALA A 577 19.11 -14.40 8.75
C ALA A 577 18.70 -15.87 8.54
N ILE A 578 19.66 -16.76 8.28
CA ILE A 578 19.44 -18.19 8.16
C ILE A 578 18.93 -18.77 9.49
N ALA A 579 19.61 -18.44 10.60
CA ALA A 579 19.25 -18.92 11.92
C ALA A 579 17.83 -18.49 12.31
N GLU A 580 17.48 -17.23 12.06
CA GLU A 580 16.15 -16.68 12.36
C GLU A 580 15.05 -17.32 11.50
N ALA A 581 15.28 -17.51 10.20
CA ALA A 581 14.33 -18.19 9.32
C ALA A 581 14.03 -19.62 9.78
N ALA A 582 15.08 -20.39 10.09
CA ALA A 582 14.93 -21.75 10.59
C ALA A 582 14.24 -21.80 11.96
N ARG A 583 14.54 -20.84 12.84
CA ARG A 583 13.91 -20.70 14.15
C ARG A 583 12.40 -20.42 14.02
N GLN A 584 12.01 -19.47 13.16
CA GLN A 584 10.61 -19.12 12.93
C GLN A 584 9.80 -20.32 12.39
N ILE A 585 10.34 -21.03 11.39
CA ILE A 585 9.69 -22.23 10.83
C ILE A 585 9.49 -23.29 11.91
N ARG A 586 10.53 -23.58 12.71
CA ARG A 586 10.46 -24.51 13.83
C ARG A 586 9.43 -24.10 14.87
N GLU A 587 9.34 -22.81 15.20
CA GLU A 587 8.36 -22.26 16.15
C GLU A 587 6.92 -22.48 15.66
N PHE A 588 6.67 -22.22 14.37
CA PHE A 588 5.37 -22.47 13.75
C PHE A 588 5.01 -23.96 13.75
N ASN A 589 5.95 -24.84 13.38
CA ASN A 589 5.74 -26.29 13.42
C ASN A 589 5.42 -26.77 14.85
N ARG A 590 6.12 -26.25 15.88
CA ARG A 590 5.82 -26.56 17.29
C ARG A 590 4.45 -26.05 17.69
N LEU A 591 4.07 -24.84 17.31
CA LEU A 591 2.76 -24.27 17.62
C LEU A 591 1.63 -25.09 16.98
N ALA A 592 1.77 -25.46 15.71
CA ALA A 592 0.81 -26.31 15.00
C ALA A 592 0.67 -27.68 15.68
N ARG A 593 1.79 -28.31 16.07
CA ARG A 593 1.77 -29.58 16.80
C ARG A 593 1.07 -29.47 18.15
N ARG A 594 1.40 -28.45 18.95
CA ARG A 594 0.77 -28.22 20.27
C ARG A 594 -0.73 -27.99 20.18
N ARG A 595 -1.20 -27.31 19.13
CA ARG A 595 -2.63 -27.07 18.89
C ARG A 595 -3.35 -28.23 18.18
N GLY A 596 -2.65 -29.34 17.90
CA GLY A 596 -3.25 -30.51 17.24
C GLY A 596 -3.65 -30.29 15.78
N TYR A 597 -3.03 -29.31 15.10
CA TYR A 597 -3.36 -28.97 13.72
C TYR A 597 -2.59 -29.77 12.66
N LEU A 598 -1.58 -30.52 13.08
CA LEU A 598 -0.82 -31.36 12.16
C LEU A 598 -1.50 -32.71 12.00
N THR A 599 -1.57 -33.20 10.76
CA THR A 599 -1.96 -34.58 10.48
C THR A 599 -0.99 -35.54 11.18
N ARG A 600 -1.54 -36.59 11.80
CA ARG A 600 -0.75 -37.61 12.50
C ARG A 600 0.15 -38.38 11.54
#